data_AF-A0A6L7SSA9-F1
#
_entry.id   AF-A0A6L7SSA9-F1
#
_cell.length_a   1.000
_cell.length_b   1.000
_cell.length_c   1.000
_cell.angle_alpha   90.00
_cell.angle_beta   90.00
_cell.angle_gamma   90.00
#
_symmetry.space_group_name_H-M   'P 1'
#
loop_
_entity.id
_entity.type
_entity.pdbx_description
1 polymer ?
#
loop_
_entity_poly.entity_id
_entity_poly.type
_entity_poly.pdbx_seq_one_letter_code
_entity_poly.pdbx_strand_id
1 'polypeptide(L)'
;MLDRFLPESIGQQGRLDAAYRKLKENTERLTKAREQKDEIEQQIAQLPKLEEQVRQFKEQGFEEKLKQVPLLEKERQLGPRVLNEIKLVRSSHLGFAESIPDLVFLSDKALEGLPHADLLRNGRQVLESLNDTLHKKLTEIDHAIGGAETALNAIVGELNTALKTAESQLEKEFSKLPAVAGKEGKEVGRAYQRLLREIEQVKPAQARLKTVEALVRELEQSRRNLLGEISDIRSARTGAKQKAIKSLNKRLAGKLRIELVPDGLRKPLREFLQDLPGIGERKTKWVDESQDLTIFGLVAAIAEGKEALLSKEWGLTSGLADSLLRMTPGDLYEVEGIDLEERISLELNVSHTGEQYRPLDRLSTGQQCTAILHLLLLDNQDPLIMDQPEDNLDNAFIAERIVQELRAAKTERQFLFATHNANIPVFGDAEWIGVCTATDDQAEMPNEAQGSIDIPSIRDHVARILEGGKEAFMQRKEKYGFDY
;
A
#
# COMPACT_ATOMS: atom_id res chain seq x y z
N MET A 1 -6.01 18.79 -1.80
CA MET A 1 -6.40 20.17 -1.44
C MET A 1 -6.22 20.43 0.07
N LEU A 2 -6.74 19.55 0.95
CA LEU A 2 -6.52 19.67 2.40
C LEU A 2 -5.06 19.53 2.85
N ASP A 3 -4.24 18.75 2.14
CA ASP A 3 -2.82 18.57 2.49
C ASP A 3 -2.02 19.89 2.43
N ARG A 4 -2.54 20.90 1.71
CA ARG A 4 -1.95 22.25 1.67
C ARG A 4 -2.05 22.99 3.01
N PHE A 5 -3.00 22.59 3.85
CA PHE A 5 -3.19 23.16 5.18
C PHE A 5 -2.48 22.34 6.28
N LEU A 6 -1.63 21.38 5.90
CA LEU A 6 -0.96 20.44 6.81
C LEU A 6 0.56 20.45 6.59
N PRO A 7 1.32 21.27 7.36
CA PRO A 7 2.77 21.46 7.16
C PRO A 7 3.63 20.19 7.36
N GLU A 8 3.12 19.15 8.03
CA GLU A 8 3.85 17.89 8.27
C GLU A 8 3.41 16.71 7.37
N SER A 9 2.50 16.91 6.40
CA SER A 9 1.84 15.79 5.70
C SER A 9 2.82 14.93 4.88
N ILE A 10 3.82 15.55 4.26
CA ILE A 10 4.79 14.86 3.37
C ILE A 10 5.69 13.91 4.18
N GLY A 11 6.19 14.35 5.33
CA GLY A 11 7.05 13.53 6.20
C GLY A 11 6.27 12.36 6.84
N GLN A 12 5.02 12.59 7.21
CA GLN A 12 4.14 11.55 7.75
C GLN A 12 3.78 10.51 6.68
N GLN A 13 3.52 10.93 5.44
CA GLN A 13 3.25 10.01 4.32
C GLN A 13 4.47 9.13 4.01
N GLY A 14 5.67 9.70 3.95
CA GLY A 14 6.89 8.91 3.71
C GLY A 14 7.16 7.85 4.79
N ARG A 15 6.85 8.17 6.06
CA ARG A 15 6.92 7.19 7.17
C ARG A 15 5.88 6.08 7.04
N LEU A 16 4.65 6.44 6.67
CA LEU A 16 3.56 5.49 6.44
C LEU A 16 3.89 4.53 5.29
N ASP A 17 4.36 5.06 4.17
CA ASP A 17 4.78 4.27 2.99
C ASP A 17 5.92 3.31 3.36
N ALA A 18 6.90 3.77 4.15
CA ALA A 18 7.99 2.93 4.62
C ALA A 18 7.51 1.80 5.56
N ALA A 19 6.54 2.09 6.44
CA ALA A 19 5.95 1.09 7.33
C ALA A 19 5.15 0.03 6.53
N TYR A 20 4.35 0.45 5.53
CA TYR A 20 3.63 -0.49 4.65
C TYR A 20 4.58 -1.35 3.80
N ARG A 21 5.72 -0.81 3.32
CA ARG A 21 6.75 -1.61 2.64
C ARG A 21 7.31 -2.72 3.54
N LYS A 22 7.66 -2.38 4.79
CA LYS A 22 8.12 -3.37 5.78
C LYS A 22 7.04 -4.39 6.10
N LEU A 23 5.78 -3.97 6.18
CA LEU A 23 4.64 -4.86 6.41
C LEU A 23 4.47 -5.86 5.26
N LYS A 24 4.63 -5.40 4.01
CA LYS A 24 4.58 -6.27 2.82
C LYS A 24 5.72 -7.29 2.81
N GLU A 25 6.96 -6.86 3.07
CA GLU A 25 8.11 -7.77 3.21
C GLU A 25 7.88 -8.80 4.33
N ASN A 26 7.30 -8.37 5.45
CA ASN A 26 6.90 -9.25 6.53
C ASN A 26 5.84 -10.27 6.09
N THR A 27 4.80 -9.86 5.36
CA THR A 27 3.78 -10.75 4.79
C THR A 27 4.42 -11.86 3.96
N GLU A 28 5.29 -11.51 3.00
CA GLU A 28 5.95 -12.49 2.14
C GLU A 28 6.80 -13.50 2.91
N ARG A 29 7.55 -13.03 3.93
CA ARG A 29 8.37 -13.89 4.78
C ARG A 29 7.53 -14.79 5.69
N LEU A 30 6.44 -14.26 6.25
CA LEU A 30 5.57 -14.97 7.17
C LEU A 30 4.76 -16.06 6.44
N THR A 31 4.27 -15.77 5.24
CA THR A 31 3.59 -16.76 4.38
C THR A 31 4.53 -17.92 4.05
N LYS A 32 5.74 -17.65 3.56
CA LYS A 32 6.75 -18.68 3.27
C LYS A 32 7.12 -19.51 4.51
N ALA A 33 7.29 -18.86 5.66
CA ALA A 33 7.62 -19.56 6.91
C ALA A 33 6.47 -20.47 7.37
N ARG A 34 5.20 -20.07 7.17
CA ARG A 34 4.03 -20.91 7.48
C ARG A 34 3.87 -22.07 6.52
N GLU A 35 4.05 -21.85 5.22
CA GLU A 35 4.06 -22.95 4.23
C GLU A 35 5.12 -24.01 4.57
N GLN A 36 6.34 -23.57 4.88
CA GLN A 36 7.40 -24.46 5.35
C GLN A 36 7.05 -25.20 6.64
N LYS A 37 6.37 -24.52 7.57
CA LYS A 37 5.90 -25.12 8.81
C LYS A 37 4.90 -26.23 8.52
N ASP A 38 3.88 -25.96 7.71
CA ASP A 38 2.81 -26.90 7.38
C ASP A 38 3.36 -28.14 6.64
N GLU A 39 4.32 -27.95 5.73
CA GLU A 39 5.03 -29.05 5.06
C GLU A 39 5.78 -29.96 6.06
N ILE A 40 6.49 -29.36 7.01
CA ILE A 40 7.24 -30.09 8.04
C ILE A 40 6.28 -30.81 9.00
N GLU A 41 5.18 -30.18 9.40
CA GLU A 41 4.15 -30.79 10.26
C GLU A 41 3.50 -32.00 9.58
N GLN A 42 3.20 -31.92 8.28
CA GLN A 42 2.68 -33.05 7.51
C GLN A 42 3.68 -34.23 7.46
N GLN A 43 4.98 -33.96 7.32
CA GLN A 43 6.02 -34.99 7.37
C GLN A 43 6.09 -35.66 8.76
N ILE A 44 6.03 -34.86 9.82
CA ILE A 44 6.07 -35.37 11.21
C ILE A 44 4.81 -36.16 11.56
N ALA A 45 3.63 -35.77 11.05
CA ALA A 45 2.38 -36.48 11.30
C ALA A 45 2.39 -37.94 10.79
N GLN A 46 3.25 -38.28 9.83
CA GLN A 46 3.41 -39.65 9.34
C GLN A 46 4.30 -40.51 10.25
N LEU A 47 5.11 -39.90 11.12
CA LEU A 47 6.10 -40.58 11.96
C LEU A 47 5.51 -41.67 12.87
N PRO A 48 4.40 -41.47 13.60
CA PRO A 48 3.86 -42.50 14.50
C PRO A 48 3.45 -43.77 13.76
N LYS A 49 2.93 -43.63 12.53
CA LYS A 49 2.55 -44.76 11.68
C LYS A 49 3.78 -45.56 11.24
N LEU A 50 4.86 -44.87 10.87
CA LEU A 50 6.11 -45.51 10.46
C LEU A 50 6.80 -46.21 11.64
N GLU A 51 6.81 -45.58 12.82
CA GLU A 51 7.37 -46.15 14.05
C GLU A 51 6.64 -47.43 14.48
N GLU A 52 5.31 -47.46 14.36
CA GLU A 52 4.51 -48.65 14.66
C GLU A 52 4.78 -49.79 13.67
N GLN A 53 4.90 -49.49 12.37
CA GLN A 53 5.28 -50.50 11.37
C GLN A 53 6.67 -51.08 11.67
N VAL A 54 7.64 -50.24 12.05
CA VAL A 54 8.97 -50.70 12.47
C VAL A 54 8.92 -51.55 13.74
N ARG A 55 8.06 -51.21 14.71
CA ARG A 55 7.86 -52.01 15.94
C ARG A 55 7.35 -53.42 15.63
N GLN A 56 6.39 -53.56 14.71
CA GLN A 56 5.88 -54.87 14.27
C GLN A 56 6.97 -55.74 13.62
N PHE A 57 7.90 -55.15 12.87
CA PHE A 57 9.05 -55.87 12.33
C PHE A 57 10.08 -56.25 13.41
N LYS A 58 10.25 -55.43 14.46
CA LYS A 58 11.15 -55.75 15.59
C LYS A 58 10.69 -56.96 16.39
N GLU A 59 9.40 -57.09 16.64
CA GLU A 59 8.80 -58.25 17.35
C GLU A 59 9.02 -59.58 16.62
N GLN A 60 9.33 -59.55 15.32
CA GLN A 60 9.64 -60.72 14.50
C GLN A 60 11.13 -61.13 14.52
N GLY A 61 11.97 -60.52 15.38
CA GLY A 61 13.34 -60.96 15.63
C GLY A 61 14.42 -60.38 14.71
N PHE A 62 14.13 -59.28 14.02
CA PHE A 62 15.04 -58.64 13.06
C PHE A 62 16.03 -57.63 13.69
N GLU A 63 16.09 -57.51 15.02
CA GLU A 63 16.65 -56.33 15.69
C GLU A 63 18.18 -56.21 15.72
N GLU A 64 18.94 -57.31 15.86
CA GLU A 64 20.40 -57.23 16.00
C GLU A 64 21.15 -56.97 14.69
N LYS A 65 20.73 -57.60 13.58
CA LYS A 65 21.43 -57.48 12.28
C LYS A 65 21.15 -56.16 11.56
N LEU A 66 20.17 -55.39 12.02
CA LEU A 66 19.70 -54.17 11.34
C LEU A 66 20.04 -52.87 12.09
N LYS A 67 20.79 -52.93 13.20
CA LYS A 67 21.30 -51.74 13.91
C LYS A 67 22.20 -50.85 13.04
N GLN A 68 22.78 -51.39 11.98
CA GLN A 68 23.62 -50.63 11.03
C GLN A 68 22.80 -49.77 10.06
N VAL A 69 21.54 -50.12 9.78
CA VAL A 69 20.72 -49.39 8.79
C VAL A 69 20.46 -47.93 9.18
N PRO A 70 20.07 -47.60 10.43
CA PRO A 70 19.91 -46.20 10.84
C PRO A 70 21.24 -45.41 10.81
N LEU A 71 22.36 -46.05 11.12
CA LEU A 71 23.69 -45.42 11.11
C LEU A 71 24.12 -45.06 9.68
N LEU A 72 23.96 -45.98 8.74
CA LEU A 72 24.24 -45.75 7.32
C LEU A 72 23.31 -44.70 6.71
N GLU A 73 22.04 -44.66 7.12
CA GLU A 73 21.13 -43.60 6.64
C GLU A 73 21.52 -42.24 7.23
N LYS A 74 21.94 -42.19 8.50
CA LYS A 74 22.44 -40.95 9.10
C LYS A 74 23.67 -40.43 8.35
N GLU A 75 24.62 -41.30 7.99
CA GLU A 75 25.76 -40.95 7.13
C GLU A 75 25.31 -40.46 5.74
N ARG A 76 24.35 -41.16 5.12
CA ARG A 76 23.79 -40.76 3.82
C ARG A 76 23.17 -39.35 3.86
N GLN A 77 22.50 -38.98 4.94
CA GLN A 77 21.92 -37.65 5.09
C GLN A 77 22.96 -36.56 5.30
N LEU A 78 24.10 -36.88 5.92
CA LEU A 78 25.17 -35.92 6.15
C LEU A 78 25.86 -35.50 4.85
N GLY A 79 25.98 -36.39 3.86
CA GLY A 79 26.61 -36.09 2.57
C GLY A 79 26.02 -34.85 1.86
N PRO A 80 24.73 -34.86 1.48
CA PRO A 80 24.07 -33.70 0.88
C PRO A 80 24.05 -32.48 1.79
N ARG A 81 23.95 -32.67 3.12
CA ARG A 81 23.93 -31.56 4.08
C ARG A 81 25.24 -30.78 4.06
N VAL A 82 26.38 -31.47 4.03
CA VAL A 82 27.70 -30.83 3.93
C VAL A 82 27.83 -30.00 2.64
N LEU A 83 27.28 -30.49 1.52
CA LEU A 83 27.23 -29.73 0.27
C LEU A 83 26.27 -28.52 0.33
N ASN A 84 25.18 -28.61 1.11
CA ASN A 84 24.27 -27.49 1.27
C ASN A 84 24.88 -26.36 2.11
N GLU A 85 25.68 -26.67 3.15
CA GLU A 85 26.35 -25.64 3.96
C GLU A 85 27.31 -24.80 3.10
N ILE A 86 28.11 -25.44 2.23
CA ILE A 86 29.01 -24.69 1.33
C ILE A 86 28.24 -23.90 0.26
N LYS A 87 27.10 -24.41 -0.23
CA LYS A 87 26.21 -23.65 -1.12
C LYS A 87 25.65 -22.40 -0.47
N LEU A 88 25.27 -22.46 0.81
CA LEU A 88 24.78 -21.30 1.56
C LEU A 88 25.87 -20.22 1.71
N VAL A 89 27.12 -20.64 1.94
CA VAL A 89 28.27 -19.73 1.96
C VAL A 89 28.47 -19.08 0.60
N ARG A 90 28.39 -19.85 -0.50
CA ARG A 90 28.44 -19.31 -1.87
C ARG A 90 27.32 -18.32 -2.16
N SER A 91 26.08 -18.62 -1.81
CA SER A 91 24.97 -17.69 -2.04
C SER A 91 25.12 -16.39 -1.24
N SER A 92 25.64 -16.48 -0.02
CA SER A 92 25.92 -15.29 0.82
C SER A 92 27.05 -14.44 0.23
N HIS A 93 28.09 -15.08 -0.32
CA HIS A 93 29.18 -14.40 -1.02
C HIS A 93 28.70 -13.67 -2.28
N LEU A 94 27.86 -14.33 -3.10
CA LEU A 94 27.24 -13.69 -4.28
C LEU A 94 26.36 -12.50 -3.88
N GLY A 95 25.50 -12.66 -2.87
CA GLY A 95 24.66 -11.56 -2.39
C GLY A 95 25.47 -10.39 -1.84
N PHE A 96 26.59 -10.65 -1.15
CA PHE A 96 27.48 -9.58 -0.72
C PHE A 96 28.17 -8.88 -1.90
N ALA A 97 28.58 -9.62 -2.93
CA ALA A 97 29.14 -9.03 -4.15
C ALA A 97 28.12 -8.12 -4.87
N GLU A 98 26.85 -8.50 -4.92
CA GLU A 98 25.76 -7.67 -5.47
C GLU A 98 25.44 -6.44 -4.62
N SER A 99 25.75 -6.47 -3.31
CA SER A 99 25.48 -5.36 -2.39
C SER A 99 26.51 -4.22 -2.45
N ILE A 100 27.59 -4.38 -3.24
CA ILE A 100 28.59 -3.33 -3.41
C ILE A 100 27.95 -2.13 -4.12
N PRO A 101 28.05 -0.90 -3.56
CA PRO A 101 27.37 0.26 -4.12
C PRO A 101 27.84 0.61 -5.53
N ASP A 102 26.89 0.84 -6.43
CA ASP A 102 27.15 1.52 -7.70
C ASP A 102 27.30 3.03 -7.46
N LEU A 103 28.40 3.60 -7.95
CA LEU A 103 28.79 4.99 -7.75
C LEU A 103 28.26 5.92 -8.84
N VAL A 104 27.34 5.46 -9.71
CA VAL A 104 26.70 6.27 -10.77
C VAL A 104 26.05 7.56 -10.24
N PHE A 105 25.52 7.56 -9.01
CA PHE A 105 24.95 8.74 -8.38
C PHE A 105 25.97 9.86 -8.08
N LEU A 106 27.27 9.54 -8.11
CA LEU A 106 28.40 10.48 -8.02
C LEU A 106 29.13 10.64 -9.37
N SER A 107 28.47 10.34 -10.49
CA SER A 107 29.02 10.56 -11.83
C SER A 107 29.30 12.04 -12.10
N ASP A 108 30.24 12.34 -13.00
CA ASP A 108 30.59 13.72 -13.32
C ASP A 108 29.41 14.54 -13.83
N LYS A 109 28.46 13.89 -14.52
CA LYS A 109 27.20 14.48 -14.97
C LYS A 109 26.23 14.78 -13.81
N ALA A 110 26.18 13.90 -12.80
CA ALA A 110 25.34 14.12 -11.61
C ALA A 110 25.87 15.23 -10.69
N LEU A 111 27.19 15.48 -10.76
CA LEU A 111 27.85 16.51 -9.96
C LEU A 111 27.95 17.87 -10.67
N GLU A 112 27.51 17.97 -11.92
CA GLU A 112 27.58 19.19 -12.72
C GLU A 112 26.69 20.30 -12.14
N GLY A 113 27.25 21.50 -11.95
CA GLY A 113 26.51 22.67 -11.44
C GLY A 113 26.28 22.70 -9.92
N LEU A 114 26.75 21.69 -9.16
CA LEU A 114 26.61 21.69 -7.69
C LEU A 114 27.64 22.62 -7.01
N PRO A 115 27.25 23.36 -5.97
CA PRO A 115 28.12 24.35 -5.30
C PRO A 115 29.32 23.73 -4.58
N HIS A 116 29.28 22.43 -4.26
CA HIS A 116 30.33 21.72 -3.52
C HIS A 116 30.75 20.40 -4.21
N ALA A 117 30.72 20.36 -5.55
CA ALA A 117 31.01 19.16 -6.34
C ALA A 117 32.36 18.50 -6.00
N ASP A 118 33.40 19.29 -5.69
CA ASP A 118 34.74 18.76 -5.39
C ASP A 118 34.78 17.92 -4.11
N LEU A 119 33.99 18.27 -3.08
CA LEU A 119 33.88 17.45 -1.87
C LEU A 119 33.23 16.10 -2.16
N LEU A 120 32.23 16.08 -3.05
CA LEU A 120 31.54 14.86 -3.48
C LEU A 120 32.45 13.99 -4.37
N ARG A 121 33.32 14.58 -5.20
CA ARG A 121 34.37 13.85 -5.93
C ARG A 121 35.38 13.18 -5.00
N ASN A 122 35.80 13.85 -3.93
CA ASN A 122 36.66 13.24 -2.92
C ASN A 122 35.95 12.06 -2.23
N GLY A 123 34.66 12.22 -1.90
CA GLY A 123 33.84 11.12 -1.38
C GLY A 123 33.76 9.93 -2.34
N ARG A 124 33.62 10.19 -3.65
CA ARG A 124 33.66 9.15 -4.68
C ARG A 124 34.99 8.40 -4.70
N GLN A 125 36.13 9.09 -4.64
CA GLN A 125 37.45 8.42 -4.61
C GLN A 125 37.62 7.48 -3.41
N VAL A 126 37.10 7.88 -2.24
CA VAL A 126 37.12 7.03 -1.03
C VAL A 126 36.29 5.76 -1.26
N LEU A 127 35.10 5.90 -1.84
CA LEU A 127 34.23 4.77 -2.16
C LEU A 127 34.81 3.87 -3.27
N GLU A 128 35.47 4.44 -4.28
CA GLU A 128 36.17 3.69 -5.33
C GLU A 128 37.29 2.83 -4.73
N SER A 129 38.13 3.39 -3.85
CA SER A 129 39.20 2.65 -3.17
C SER A 129 38.67 1.52 -2.28
N LEU A 130 37.55 1.76 -1.59
CA LEU A 130 36.85 0.72 -0.83
C LEU A 130 36.32 -0.38 -1.74
N ASN A 131 35.64 -0.03 -2.83
CA ASN A 131 35.11 -0.97 -3.81
C ASN A 131 36.24 -1.85 -4.37
N ASP A 132 37.37 -1.28 -4.79
CA ASP A 132 38.52 -2.05 -5.29
C ASP A 132 39.05 -3.06 -4.27
N THR A 133 39.15 -2.62 -3.01
CA THR A 133 39.60 -3.48 -1.90
C THR A 133 38.62 -4.64 -1.67
N LEU A 134 37.32 -4.34 -1.66
CA LEU A 134 36.26 -5.35 -1.49
C LEU A 134 36.25 -6.35 -2.65
N HIS A 135 36.35 -5.91 -3.90
CA HIS A 135 36.40 -6.79 -5.08
C HIS A 135 37.60 -7.74 -5.03
N LYS A 136 38.77 -7.25 -4.60
CA LYS A 136 39.96 -8.09 -4.42
C LYS A 136 39.73 -9.17 -3.36
N LYS A 137 39.15 -8.80 -2.21
CA LYS A 137 38.84 -9.77 -1.15
C LYS A 137 37.73 -10.74 -1.52
N LEU A 138 36.74 -10.31 -2.28
CA LEU A 138 35.70 -11.18 -2.79
C LEU A 138 36.25 -12.24 -3.74
N THR A 139 37.21 -11.87 -4.60
CA THR A 139 37.91 -12.83 -5.47
C THR A 139 38.72 -13.86 -4.65
N GLU A 140 39.40 -13.42 -3.59
CA GLU A 140 40.13 -14.33 -2.68
C GLU A 140 39.18 -15.33 -1.98
N ILE A 141 38.03 -14.85 -1.50
CA ILE A 141 37.00 -15.68 -0.86
C ILE A 141 36.39 -16.66 -1.87
N ASP A 142 36.11 -16.21 -3.10
CA ASP A 142 35.54 -17.07 -4.16
C ASP A 142 36.45 -18.27 -4.48
N HIS A 143 37.76 -18.03 -4.59
CA HIS A 143 38.75 -19.10 -4.78
C HIS A 143 38.76 -20.09 -3.60
N ALA A 144 38.68 -19.58 -2.36
CA ALA A 144 38.64 -20.44 -1.18
C ALA A 144 37.36 -21.29 -1.13
N ILE A 145 36.20 -20.71 -1.48
CA ILE A 145 34.93 -21.43 -1.60
C ILE A 145 35.03 -22.52 -2.68
N GLY A 146 35.53 -22.18 -3.88
CA GLY A 146 35.69 -23.16 -4.97
C GLY A 146 36.61 -24.32 -4.62
N GLY A 147 37.71 -24.04 -3.90
CA GLY A 147 38.61 -25.08 -3.38
C GLY A 147 37.91 -26.01 -2.38
N ALA A 148 37.17 -25.43 -1.43
CA ALA A 148 36.39 -26.20 -0.45
C ALA A 148 35.29 -27.04 -1.11
N GLU A 149 34.56 -26.49 -2.08
CA GLU A 149 33.55 -27.23 -2.85
C GLU A 149 34.16 -28.45 -3.57
N THR A 150 35.32 -28.27 -4.21
CA THR A 150 35.99 -29.38 -4.91
C THR A 150 36.37 -30.49 -3.93
N ALA A 151 36.95 -30.14 -2.78
CA ALA A 151 37.33 -31.11 -1.75
C ALA A 151 36.11 -31.81 -1.13
N LEU A 152 35.05 -31.07 -0.80
CA LEU A 152 33.82 -31.63 -0.22
C LEU A 152 33.11 -32.55 -1.21
N ASN A 153 33.07 -32.20 -2.50
CA ASN A 153 32.51 -33.08 -3.54
C ASN A 153 33.28 -34.40 -3.66
N ALA A 154 34.62 -34.37 -3.55
CA ALA A 154 35.42 -35.59 -3.54
C ALA A 154 35.10 -36.47 -2.33
N ILE A 155 35.04 -35.89 -1.12
CA ILE A 155 34.68 -36.60 0.12
C ILE A 155 33.27 -37.21 0.02
N VAL A 156 32.29 -36.47 -0.49
CA VAL A 156 30.93 -36.98 -0.69
C VAL A 156 30.89 -38.10 -1.74
N GLY A 157 31.75 -38.02 -2.77
CA GLY A 157 31.97 -39.10 -3.73
C GLY A 157 32.46 -40.39 -3.06
N GLU A 158 33.48 -40.31 -2.21
CA GLU A 158 34.02 -41.43 -1.42
C GLU A 158 33.00 -41.98 -0.41
N LEU A 159 32.26 -41.09 0.25
CA LEU A 159 31.18 -41.50 1.16
C LEU A 159 30.10 -42.29 0.40
N ASN A 160 29.71 -41.84 -0.78
CA ASN A 160 28.71 -42.52 -1.59
C ASN A 160 29.16 -43.92 -2.06
N THR A 161 30.45 -44.10 -2.36
CA THR A 161 31.00 -45.43 -2.72
C THR A 161 31.09 -46.35 -1.51
N ALA A 162 31.48 -45.83 -0.35
CA ALA A 162 31.47 -46.56 0.92
C ALA A 162 30.04 -47.02 1.31
N LEU A 163 29.06 -46.11 1.23
CA LEU A 163 27.64 -46.40 1.48
C LEU A 163 27.10 -47.50 0.56
N LYS A 164 27.39 -47.44 -0.76
CA LYS A 164 27.00 -48.50 -1.71
C LYS A 164 27.58 -49.86 -1.35
N THR A 165 28.81 -49.88 -0.86
CA THR A 165 29.50 -51.13 -0.46
C THR A 165 28.84 -51.73 0.78
N ALA A 166 28.56 -50.91 1.78
CA ALA A 166 27.86 -51.32 3.00
C ALA A 166 26.42 -51.81 2.71
N GLU A 167 25.70 -51.13 1.81
CA GLU A 167 24.36 -51.58 1.36
C GLU A 167 24.40 -52.95 0.67
N SER A 168 25.40 -53.21 -0.17
CA SER A 168 25.56 -54.52 -0.83
C SER A 168 25.88 -55.64 0.16
N GLN A 169 26.65 -55.34 1.22
CA GLN A 169 26.91 -56.30 2.29
C GLN A 169 25.65 -56.61 3.09
N LEU A 170 24.87 -55.59 3.47
CA LEU A 170 23.56 -55.76 4.12
C LEU A 170 22.61 -56.60 3.25
N GLU A 171 22.57 -56.38 1.94
CA GLU A 171 21.71 -57.14 1.04
C GLU A 171 22.09 -58.63 0.95
N LYS A 172 23.39 -58.95 1.00
CA LYS A 172 23.88 -60.33 1.11
C LYS A 172 23.54 -60.97 2.45
N GLU A 173 23.48 -60.19 3.52
CA GLU A 173 23.01 -60.67 4.82
C GLU A 173 21.50 -60.91 4.84
N PHE A 174 20.71 -60.07 4.15
CA PHE A 174 19.26 -60.26 4.02
C PHE A 174 18.90 -61.54 3.25
N SER A 175 19.69 -61.93 2.25
CA SER A 175 19.48 -63.21 1.54
C SER A 175 19.69 -64.46 2.41
N LYS A 176 20.28 -64.32 3.60
CA LYS A 176 20.51 -65.43 4.54
C LYS A 176 19.41 -65.54 5.61
N LEU A 177 18.41 -64.67 5.60
CA LEU A 177 17.32 -64.66 6.58
C LEU A 177 16.22 -65.66 6.18
N PRO A 178 15.63 -66.39 7.15
CA PRO A 178 14.51 -67.29 6.89
C PRO A 178 13.29 -66.50 6.39
N ALA A 179 12.48 -67.13 5.53
CA ALA A 179 11.23 -66.53 5.06
C ALA A 179 10.27 -66.32 6.23
N VAL A 180 9.78 -65.09 6.41
CA VAL A 180 8.79 -64.75 7.44
C VAL A 180 7.50 -64.37 6.73
N ALA A 181 6.38 -64.96 7.16
CA ALA A 181 5.04 -64.71 6.61
C ALA A 181 4.91 -64.85 5.07
N GLY A 182 5.59 -65.85 4.48
CA GLY A 182 5.47 -66.17 3.05
C GLY A 182 6.21 -65.23 2.10
N LYS A 183 7.01 -64.29 2.61
CA LYS A 183 7.88 -63.39 1.83
C LYS A 183 9.34 -63.77 1.99
N GLU A 184 10.14 -63.57 0.94
CA GLU A 184 11.59 -63.79 1.01
C GLU A 184 12.24 -62.81 1.99
N GLY A 185 13.23 -63.27 2.77
CA GLY A 185 13.97 -62.43 3.72
C GLY A 185 14.58 -61.17 3.10
N LYS A 186 14.86 -61.21 1.79
CA LYS A 186 15.35 -60.07 0.99
C LYS A 186 14.29 -58.98 0.80
N GLU A 187 13.03 -59.34 0.57
CA GLU A 187 11.93 -58.36 0.44
C GLU A 187 11.59 -57.71 1.77
N VAL A 188 11.58 -58.50 2.85
CA VAL A 188 11.33 -58.04 4.22
C VAL A 188 12.43 -57.05 4.65
N GLY A 189 13.70 -57.37 4.39
CA GLY A 189 14.84 -56.49 4.66
C GLY A 189 14.76 -55.15 3.91
N ARG A 190 14.38 -55.16 2.62
CA ARG A 190 14.21 -53.93 1.83
C ARG A 190 13.05 -53.06 2.32
N ALA A 191 11.93 -53.66 2.70
CA ALA A 191 10.77 -52.94 3.22
C ALA A 191 11.10 -52.27 4.57
N TYR A 192 11.75 -53.01 5.48
CA TYR A 192 12.20 -52.48 6.76
C TYR A 192 13.28 -51.40 6.60
N GLN A 193 14.19 -51.56 5.65
CA GLN A 193 15.18 -50.55 5.31
C GLN A 193 14.49 -49.25 4.87
N ARG A 194 13.50 -49.29 3.97
CA ARG A 194 12.75 -48.09 3.55
C ARG A 194 12.09 -47.38 4.73
N LEU A 195 11.43 -48.12 5.62
CA LEU A 195 10.78 -47.54 6.80
C LEU A 195 11.78 -46.84 7.73
N LEU A 196 12.92 -47.48 8.02
CA LEU A 196 13.98 -46.86 8.81
C LEU A 196 14.55 -45.61 8.15
N ARG A 197 14.63 -45.58 6.80
CA ARG A 197 15.07 -44.38 6.07
C ARG A 197 14.11 -43.23 6.25
N GLU A 198 12.82 -43.48 6.07
CA GLU A 198 11.78 -42.45 6.22
C GLU A 198 11.79 -41.88 7.65
N ILE A 199 11.91 -42.73 8.68
CA ILE A 199 12.00 -42.29 10.08
C ILE A 199 13.23 -41.41 10.33
N GLU A 200 14.41 -41.83 9.89
CA GLU A 200 15.63 -41.03 10.10
C GLU A 200 15.59 -39.73 9.30
N GLN A 201 14.86 -39.63 8.18
CA GLN A 201 14.69 -38.37 7.43
C GLN A 201 13.76 -37.38 8.13
N VAL A 202 12.75 -37.90 8.85
CA VAL A 202 11.78 -37.09 9.59
C VAL A 202 12.31 -36.64 10.97
N LYS A 203 13.25 -37.36 11.60
CA LYS A 203 13.84 -36.95 12.89
C LYS A 203 14.47 -35.54 12.89
N PRO A 204 15.31 -35.15 11.91
CA PRO A 204 15.79 -33.77 11.79
C PRO A 204 14.67 -32.76 11.51
N ALA A 205 13.53 -33.20 10.96
CA ALA A 205 12.38 -32.34 10.72
C ALA A 205 11.76 -31.84 12.03
N GLN A 206 11.78 -32.62 13.12
CA GLN A 206 11.32 -32.16 14.44
C GLN A 206 12.16 -31.00 15.00
N ALA A 207 13.49 -31.05 14.82
CA ALA A 207 14.37 -29.95 15.22
C ALA A 207 14.15 -28.72 14.34
N ARG A 208 13.99 -28.93 13.02
CA ARG A 208 13.65 -27.86 12.06
C ARG A 208 12.29 -27.21 12.37
N LEU A 209 11.28 -27.99 12.77
CA LEU A 209 9.97 -27.49 13.17
C LEU A 209 10.10 -26.46 14.30
N LYS A 210 10.87 -26.77 15.35
CA LYS A 210 11.11 -25.82 16.45
C LYS A 210 11.73 -24.51 15.98
N THR A 211 12.69 -24.57 15.05
CA THR A 211 13.32 -23.38 14.48
C THR A 211 12.32 -22.55 13.65
N VAL A 212 11.53 -23.21 12.80
CA VAL A 212 10.52 -22.54 11.97
C VAL A 212 9.40 -21.95 12.83
N GLU A 213 8.95 -22.64 13.88
CA GLU A 213 7.97 -22.13 14.85
C GLU A 213 8.49 -20.90 15.61
N ALA A 214 9.77 -20.86 15.93
CA ALA A 214 10.39 -19.68 16.54
C ALA A 214 10.41 -18.51 15.56
N LEU A 215 10.78 -18.75 14.30
CA LEU A 215 10.78 -17.75 13.24
C LEU A 215 9.37 -17.20 12.97
N VAL A 216 8.35 -18.06 12.88
CA VAL A 216 6.95 -17.65 12.70
C VAL A 216 6.51 -16.75 13.86
N ARG A 217 6.79 -17.13 15.11
CA ARG A 217 6.46 -16.30 16.29
C ARG A 217 7.15 -14.94 16.28
N GLU A 218 8.42 -14.89 15.87
CA GLU A 218 9.17 -13.64 15.74
C GLU A 218 8.57 -12.73 14.65
N LEU A 219 8.27 -13.31 13.48
CA LEU A 219 7.67 -12.58 12.36
C LEU A 219 6.26 -12.05 12.71
N GLU A 220 5.45 -12.84 13.43
CA GLU A 220 4.13 -12.41 13.93
C GLU A 220 4.25 -11.28 14.95
N GLN A 221 5.24 -11.33 15.85
CA GLN A 221 5.47 -10.23 16.79
C GLN A 221 5.93 -8.96 16.07
N SER A 222 6.85 -9.09 15.11
CA SER A 222 7.29 -7.99 14.26
C SER A 222 6.12 -7.37 13.50
N ARG A 223 5.23 -8.21 12.95
CA ARG A 223 4.00 -7.79 12.28
C ARG A 223 3.09 -6.96 13.19
N ARG A 224 2.81 -7.44 14.41
CA ARG A 224 1.99 -6.70 15.40
C ARG A 224 2.59 -5.33 15.70
N ASN A 225 3.91 -5.24 15.83
CA ASN A 225 4.59 -3.97 16.08
C ASN A 225 4.44 -3.01 14.88
N LEU A 226 4.59 -3.50 13.65
CA LEU A 226 4.41 -2.71 12.42
C LEU A 226 2.97 -2.20 12.28
N LEU A 227 1.97 -3.05 12.54
CA LEU A 227 0.56 -2.64 12.52
C LEU A 227 0.26 -1.58 13.59
N GLY A 228 0.86 -1.68 14.77
CA GLY A 228 0.81 -0.65 15.81
C GLY A 228 1.42 0.67 15.34
N GLU A 229 2.62 0.64 14.76
CA GLU A 229 3.29 1.83 14.20
C GLU A 229 2.43 2.50 13.12
N ILE A 230 1.84 1.72 12.21
CA ILE A 230 0.92 2.22 11.18
C ILE A 230 -0.30 2.89 11.82
N SER A 231 -0.91 2.25 12.82
CA SER A 231 -2.08 2.79 13.53
C SER A 231 -1.77 4.13 14.21
N ASP A 232 -0.60 4.25 14.85
CA ASP A 232 -0.16 5.49 15.50
C ASP A 232 0.07 6.62 14.50
N ILE A 233 0.74 6.32 13.37
CA ILE A 233 0.98 7.29 12.29
C ILE A 233 -0.36 7.76 11.70
N ARG A 234 -1.28 6.84 11.41
CA ARG A 234 -2.62 7.16 10.87
C ARG A 234 -3.41 8.02 11.87
N SER A 235 -3.45 7.64 13.14
CA SER A 235 -4.14 8.41 14.19
C SER A 235 -3.61 9.84 14.31
N ALA A 236 -2.29 10.02 14.27
CA ALA A 236 -1.67 11.35 14.28
C ALA A 236 -2.06 12.17 13.04
N ARG A 237 -2.03 11.57 11.84
CA ARG A 237 -2.40 12.21 10.57
C ARG A 237 -3.88 12.60 10.54
N THR A 238 -4.78 11.69 10.92
CA THR A 238 -6.21 11.96 11.02
C THR A 238 -6.49 13.06 12.05
N GLY A 239 -5.82 13.04 13.20
CA GLY A 239 -5.94 14.11 14.21
C GLY A 239 -5.49 15.48 13.71
N ALA A 240 -4.41 15.54 12.92
CA ALA A 240 -3.96 16.77 12.27
C ALA A 240 -4.98 17.28 11.24
N LYS A 241 -5.48 16.38 10.36
CA LYS A 241 -6.54 16.69 9.39
C LYS A 241 -7.81 17.22 10.07
N GLN A 242 -8.25 16.60 11.17
CA GLN A 242 -9.42 17.05 11.92
C GLN A 242 -9.23 18.45 12.51
N LYS A 243 -8.03 18.80 13.00
CA LYS A 243 -7.73 20.16 13.47
C LYS A 243 -7.81 21.18 12.33
N ALA A 244 -7.24 20.86 11.17
CA ALA A 244 -7.33 21.70 9.99
C ALA A 244 -8.79 21.91 9.53
N ILE A 245 -9.58 20.83 9.47
CA ILE A 245 -11.00 20.88 9.12
C ILE A 245 -11.81 21.71 10.12
N LYS A 246 -11.54 21.62 11.42
CA LYS A 246 -12.19 22.49 12.42
C LYS A 246 -11.90 23.98 12.16
N SER A 247 -10.70 24.33 11.73
CA SER A 247 -10.36 25.70 11.35
C SER A 247 -11.10 26.14 10.08
N LEU A 248 -11.12 25.29 9.05
CA LEU A 248 -11.83 25.56 7.79
C LEU A 248 -13.33 25.72 8.00
N ASN A 249 -13.96 24.85 8.80
CA ASN A 249 -15.40 24.94 9.12
C ASN A 249 -15.77 26.24 9.86
N LYS A 250 -14.88 26.79 10.69
CA LYS A 250 -15.12 28.11 11.32
C LYS A 250 -15.16 29.24 10.28
N ARG A 251 -14.29 29.17 9.27
CA ARG A 251 -14.22 30.16 8.19
C ARG A 251 -15.37 30.03 7.20
N LEU A 252 -15.83 28.81 6.99
CA LEU A 252 -16.94 28.45 6.11
C LEU A 252 -18.30 28.42 6.83
N ALA A 253 -18.38 28.97 8.05
CA ALA A 253 -19.58 28.94 8.87
C ALA A 253 -20.80 29.47 8.10
N GLY A 254 -21.91 28.73 8.16
CA GLY A 254 -23.14 29.03 7.43
C GLY A 254 -23.08 28.86 5.90
N LYS A 255 -21.95 28.43 5.33
CA LYS A 255 -21.76 28.24 3.88
C LYS A 255 -21.52 26.78 3.53
N LEU A 256 -20.46 26.21 4.07
CA LEU A 256 -20.04 24.83 3.82
C LEU A 256 -19.72 24.11 5.13
N ARG A 257 -19.97 22.81 5.14
CA ARG A 257 -19.52 21.90 6.19
C ARG A 257 -18.62 20.84 5.56
N ILE A 258 -17.41 20.76 6.06
CA ILE A 258 -16.42 19.76 5.69
C ILE A 258 -16.36 18.74 6.83
N GLU A 259 -16.50 17.47 6.49
CA GLU A 259 -16.37 16.36 7.42
C GLU A 259 -15.30 15.39 6.94
N LEU A 260 -14.50 14.90 7.88
CA LEU A 260 -13.55 13.82 7.62
C LEU A 260 -14.21 12.51 8.01
N VAL A 261 -14.26 11.58 7.07
CA VAL A 261 -14.70 10.21 7.32
C VAL A 261 -13.43 9.33 7.35
N PRO A 262 -12.96 8.94 8.55
CA PRO A 262 -11.85 7.98 8.68
C PRO A 262 -12.19 6.68 7.96
N ASP A 263 -11.19 6.03 7.36
CA ASP A 263 -11.36 4.75 6.64
C ASP A 263 -12.51 4.79 5.59
N GLY A 264 -12.72 5.97 5.00
CA GLY A 264 -13.87 6.25 4.14
C GLY A 264 -13.68 5.90 2.66
N LEU A 265 -12.44 5.77 2.18
CA LEU A 265 -12.11 5.33 0.83
C LEU A 265 -11.94 3.81 0.81
N ARG A 266 -13.07 3.10 0.66
CA ARG A 266 -13.14 1.64 0.85
C ARG A 266 -12.98 0.81 -0.42
N LYS A 267 -12.68 1.45 -1.54
CA LYS A 267 -12.47 0.79 -2.84
C LYS A 267 -11.41 -0.32 -2.77
N PRO A 268 -10.22 -0.12 -2.16
CA PRO A 268 -9.18 -1.17 -2.11
C PRO A 268 -9.65 -2.45 -1.39
N LEU A 269 -10.33 -2.31 -0.24
CA LEU A 269 -10.91 -3.45 0.47
C LEU A 269 -11.99 -4.14 -0.35
N ARG A 270 -12.83 -3.37 -1.05
CA ARG A 270 -13.88 -3.91 -1.89
C ARG A 270 -13.30 -4.76 -3.04
N GLU A 271 -12.28 -4.25 -3.72
CA GLU A 271 -11.59 -4.93 -4.82
C GLU A 271 -10.95 -6.23 -4.32
N PHE A 272 -10.20 -6.18 -3.21
CA PHE A 272 -9.62 -7.37 -2.60
C PHE A 272 -10.67 -8.44 -2.29
N LEU A 273 -11.78 -8.06 -1.66
CA LEU A 273 -12.83 -9.01 -1.31
C LEU A 273 -13.53 -9.62 -2.54
N GLN A 274 -13.59 -8.91 -3.68
CA GLN A 274 -14.17 -9.42 -4.92
C GLN A 274 -13.30 -10.48 -5.59
N ASP A 275 -11.99 -10.48 -5.32
CA ASP A 275 -11.08 -11.51 -5.82
C ASP A 275 -11.18 -12.83 -5.04
N LEU A 276 -11.83 -12.83 -3.87
CA LEU A 276 -12.03 -14.03 -3.07
C LEU A 276 -13.08 -14.97 -3.67
N PRO A 277 -12.86 -16.30 -3.61
CA PRO A 277 -13.79 -17.28 -4.18
C PRO A 277 -15.22 -17.16 -3.62
N GLY A 278 -16.18 -16.87 -4.50
CA GLY A 278 -17.61 -16.83 -4.17
C GLY A 278 -18.13 -15.48 -3.67
N ILE A 279 -17.29 -14.44 -3.65
CA ILE A 279 -17.68 -13.06 -3.34
C ILE A 279 -17.69 -12.24 -4.63
N GLY A 280 -18.87 -11.87 -5.12
CA GLY A 280 -19.01 -11.00 -6.30
C GLY A 280 -19.28 -9.55 -5.93
N GLU A 281 -19.29 -8.66 -6.92
CA GLU A 281 -19.50 -7.20 -6.75
C GLU A 281 -20.75 -6.85 -5.90
N ARG A 282 -21.88 -7.50 -6.15
CA ARG A 282 -23.11 -7.26 -5.36
C ARG A 282 -22.97 -7.62 -3.88
N LYS A 283 -22.08 -8.55 -3.55
CA LYS A 283 -21.84 -9.02 -2.17
C LYS A 283 -20.83 -8.16 -1.41
N THR A 284 -20.25 -7.12 -2.01
CA THR A 284 -19.31 -6.21 -1.33
C THR A 284 -19.89 -4.82 -1.06
N LYS A 285 -21.18 -4.58 -1.37
CA LYS A 285 -21.87 -3.31 -1.08
C LYS A 285 -21.86 -2.93 0.41
N TRP A 286 -21.95 -3.93 1.28
CA TRP A 286 -21.89 -3.75 2.73
C TRP A 286 -20.64 -2.97 3.16
N VAL A 287 -19.52 -3.14 2.43
CA VAL A 287 -18.26 -2.46 2.71
C VAL A 287 -18.47 -0.95 2.67
N ASP A 288 -19.23 -0.41 1.74
CA ASP A 288 -19.46 1.03 1.62
C ASP A 288 -20.53 1.55 2.61
N GLU A 289 -21.51 0.71 2.93
CA GLU A 289 -22.65 1.06 3.77
C GLU A 289 -22.36 0.92 5.28
N SER A 290 -21.30 0.18 5.64
CA SER A 290 -20.95 -0.11 7.04
C SER A 290 -20.58 1.14 7.84
N GLN A 291 -21.15 1.28 9.03
CA GLN A 291 -20.67 2.25 10.01
C GLN A 291 -19.47 1.68 10.77
N ASP A 292 -18.48 2.52 11.07
CA ASP A 292 -17.30 2.19 11.90
C ASP A 292 -16.47 0.97 11.45
N LEU A 293 -16.53 0.61 10.16
CA LEU A 293 -15.70 -0.44 9.59
C LEU A 293 -14.22 -0.03 9.59
N THR A 294 -13.39 -0.83 10.25
CA THR A 294 -11.93 -0.71 10.23
C THR A 294 -11.31 -2.04 9.83
N ILE A 295 -10.14 -2.01 9.20
CA ILE A 295 -9.39 -3.24 8.85
C ILE A 295 -9.11 -4.08 10.09
N PHE A 296 -8.63 -3.45 11.16
CA PHE A 296 -8.37 -4.13 12.43
C PHE A 296 -9.64 -4.78 13.01
N GLY A 297 -10.76 -4.05 13.03
CA GLY A 297 -12.03 -4.57 13.51
C GLY A 297 -12.55 -5.74 12.67
N LEU A 298 -12.37 -5.69 11.34
CA LEU A 298 -12.75 -6.76 10.43
C LEU A 298 -11.93 -8.02 10.70
N VAL A 299 -10.61 -7.90 10.75
CA VAL A 299 -9.71 -9.04 10.98
C VAL A 299 -9.92 -9.65 12.37
N ALA A 300 -10.10 -8.83 13.40
CA ALA A 300 -10.42 -9.29 14.76
C ALA A 300 -11.76 -10.06 14.78
N ALA A 301 -12.79 -9.54 14.12
CA ALA A 301 -14.08 -10.22 14.04
C ALA A 301 -14.01 -11.55 13.26
N ILE A 302 -13.21 -11.63 12.19
CA ILE A 302 -12.95 -12.88 11.47
C ILE A 302 -12.28 -13.91 12.39
N ALA A 303 -11.30 -13.48 13.19
CA ALA A 303 -10.59 -14.34 14.14
C ALA A 303 -11.50 -14.85 15.29
N GLU A 304 -12.41 -14.02 15.77
CA GLU A 304 -13.39 -14.39 16.82
C GLU A 304 -14.51 -15.30 16.30
N GLY A 305 -14.86 -15.18 15.02
CA GLY A 305 -15.76 -16.09 14.33
C GLY A 305 -17.08 -15.43 13.86
N LYS A 306 -18.01 -16.29 13.41
CA LYS A 306 -19.22 -15.86 12.71
C LYS A 306 -20.11 -14.92 13.53
N GLU A 307 -20.30 -15.22 14.81
CA GLU A 307 -21.16 -14.42 15.67
C GLU A 307 -20.59 -13.01 15.89
N ALA A 308 -19.27 -12.90 16.05
CA ALA A 308 -18.59 -11.61 16.16
C ALA A 308 -18.79 -10.76 14.89
N LEU A 309 -18.63 -11.34 13.70
CA LEU A 309 -18.89 -10.65 12.43
C LEU A 309 -20.33 -10.13 12.31
N LEU A 310 -21.32 -10.97 12.63
CA LEU A 310 -22.73 -10.59 12.53
C LEU A 310 -23.13 -9.56 13.60
N SER A 311 -22.47 -9.55 14.75
CA SER A 311 -22.73 -8.59 15.84
C SER A 311 -22.28 -7.15 15.52
N LYS A 312 -21.43 -6.95 14.51
CA LYS A 312 -20.93 -5.62 14.12
C LYS A 312 -21.95 -4.79 13.33
N GLU A 313 -23.10 -5.35 12.97
CA GLU A 313 -24.18 -4.67 12.22
C GLU A 313 -23.75 -4.07 10.88
N TRP A 314 -22.63 -4.52 10.30
CA TRP A 314 -22.12 -4.10 9.00
C TRP A 314 -23.00 -4.50 7.79
N GLY A 315 -24.17 -5.12 8.02
CA GLY A 315 -25.04 -5.61 6.95
C GLY A 315 -24.55 -6.90 6.29
N LEU A 316 -23.65 -7.64 6.95
CA LEU A 316 -23.16 -8.93 6.48
C LEU A 316 -24.28 -9.99 6.50
N THR A 317 -24.41 -10.74 5.41
CA THR A 317 -25.26 -11.94 5.39
C THR A 317 -24.54 -13.13 6.01
N SER A 318 -25.29 -14.06 6.59
CA SER A 318 -24.75 -15.29 7.19
C SER A 318 -23.82 -16.07 6.24
N GLY A 319 -24.19 -16.19 4.95
CA GLY A 319 -23.37 -16.88 3.95
C GLY A 319 -22.10 -16.12 3.54
N LEU A 320 -22.10 -14.78 3.63
CA LEU A 320 -20.90 -13.98 3.37
C LEU A 320 -19.93 -14.06 4.56
N ALA A 321 -20.44 -14.07 5.80
CA ALA A 321 -19.62 -14.33 6.97
C ALA A 321 -18.92 -15.69 6.87
N ASP A 322 -19.61 -16.73 6.38
CA ASP A 322 -18.99 -18.05 6.14
C ASP A 322 -17.89 -17.99 5.06
N SER A 323 -18.04 -17.15 4.02
CA SER A 323 -16.99 -16.93 3.03
C SER A 323 -15.77 -16.24 3.62
N LEU A 324 -15.96 -15.22 4.47
CA LEU A 324 -14.86 -14.51 5.14
C LEU A 324 -14.11 -15.42 6.13
N LEU A 325 -14.80 -16.33 6.80
CA LEU A 325 -14.16 -17.30 7.71
C LEU A 325 -13.32 -18.37 7.02
N ARG A 326 -13.45 -18.52 5.69
CA ARG A 326 -12.63 -19.45 4.89
C ARG A 326 -11.32 -18.82 4.42
N MET A 327 -11.10 -17.54 4.72
CA MET A 327 -9.86 -16.85 4.38
C MET A 327 -8.68 -17.57 5.05
N THR A 328 -7.63 -17.77 4.27
CA THR A 328 -6.37 -18.30 4.77
C THR A 328 -5.66 -17.25 5.64
N PRO A 329 -4.69 -17.65 6.47
CA PRO A 329 -3.85 -16.68 7.17
C PRO A 329 -3.16 -15.70 6.21
N GLY A 330 -2.78 -16.14 5.01
CA GLY A 330 -2.20 -15.29 3.98
C GLY A 330 -3.16 -14.20 3.51
N ASP A 331 -4.42 -14.56 3.26
CA ASP A 331 -5.46 -13.60 2.87
C ASP A 331 -5.69 -12.54 3.96
N LEU A 332 -5.66 -12.95 5.24
CA LEU A 332 -5.76 -12.01 6.36
C LEU A 332 -4.57 -11.04 6.42
N TYR A 333 -3.37 -11.50 6.10
CA TYR A 333 -2.19 -10.63 6.06
C TYR A 333 -2.27 -9.59 4.94
N GLU A 334 -2.86 -9.96 3.80
CA GLU A 334 -3.13 -9.02 2.71
C GLU A 334 -4.19 -7.99 3.14
N VAL A 335 -5.30 -8.41 3.76
CA VAL A 335 -6.32 -7.49 4.30
C VAL A 335 -5.73 -6.49 5.28
N GLU A 336 -4.92 -6.94 6.22
CA GLU A 336 -4.22 -6.08 7.19
C GLU A 336 -3.27 -5.07 6.53
N GLY A 337 -2.80 -5.37 5.31
CA GLY A 337 -1.95 -4.48 4.52
C GLY A 337 -2.72 -3.44 3.70
N ILE A 338 -4.05 -3.49 3.66
CA ILE A 338 -4.88 -2.55 2.91
C ILE A 338 -4.95 -1.21 3.65
N ASP A 339 -4.53 -0.13 3.00
CA ASP A 339 -4.71 1.23 3.52
C ASP A 339 -6.08 1.78 3.12
N LEU A 340 -6.93 2.02 4.12
CA LEU A 340 -8.23 2.66 3.92
C LEU A 340 -8.10 4.17 4.10
N GLU A 341 -7.74 4.90 3.04
CA GLU A 341 -7.59 6.35 3.15
C GLU A 341 -8.87 7.07 3.61
N GLU A 342 -8.71 8.23 4.23
CA GLU A 342 -9.86 9.01 4.68
C GLU A 342 -10.61 9.64 3.51
N ARG A 343 -11.94 9.68 3.59
CA ARG A 343 -12.79 10.38 2.63
C ARG A 343 -13.19 11.74 3.19
N ILE A 344 -13.13 12.77 2.35
CA ILE A 344 -13.67 14.08 2.69
C ILE A 344 -15.12 14.13 2.22
N SER A 345 -16.03 14.47 3.13
CA SER A 345 -17.43 14.78 2.81
C SER A 345 -17.64 16.28 2.81
N LEU A 346 -18.33 16.79 1.80
CA LEU A 346 -18.64 18.20 1.63
C LEU A 346 -20.15 18.38 1.61
N GLU A 347 -20.66 19.28 2.44
CA GLU A 347 -22.08 19.65 2.46
C GLU A 347 -22.25 21.16 2.29
N LEU A 348 -23.12 21.57 1.37
CA LEU A 348 -23.45 22.98 1.12
C LEU A 348 -24.69 23.38 1.91
N ASN A 349 -24.67 24.56 2.54
CA ASN A 349 -25.87 25.17 3.07
C ASN A 349 -26.70 25.76 1.93
N VAL A 350 -27.83 25.13 1.62
CA VAL A 350 -28.74 25.57 0.54
C VAL A 350 -29.81 26.56 1.01
N SER A 351 -29.87 26.88 2.31
CA SER A 351 -30.85 27.84 2.84
C SER A 351 -30.33 29.28 2.75
N HIS A 352 -31.25 30.20 2.42
CA HIS A 352 -31.04 31.65 2.53
C HIS A 352 -31.36 32.19 3.93
N THR A 353 -32.18 31.47 4.70
CA THR A 353 -32.54 31.81 6.09
C THR A 353 -32.38 30.55 6.97
N GLY A 354 -31.27 30.49 7.72
CA GLY A 354 -30.91 29.33 8.56
C GLY A 354 -29.92 28.36 7.90
N GLU A 355 -29.82 27.16 8.48
CA GLU A 355 -28.84 26.14 8.07
C GLU A 355 -29.54 24.87 7.58
N GLN A 356 -29.45 24.61 6.27
CA GLN A 356 -29.88 23.35 5.66
C GLN A 356 -28.74 22.80 4.82
N TYR A 357 -27.96 21.89 5.40
CA TYR A 357 -26.82 21.27 4.72
C TYR A 357 -27.27 20.11 3.83
N ARG A 358 -26.73 20.05 2.62
CA ARG A 358 -26.93 18.94 1.68
C ARG A 358 -25.59 18.43 1.14
N PRO A 359 -25.38 17.10 1.11
CA PRO A 359 -24.20 16.48 0.50
C PRO A 359 -24.02 16.85 -0.97
N LEU A 360 -22.76 17.02 -1.39
CA LEU A 360 -22.38 17.46 -2.74
C LEU A 360 -22.98 16.60 -3.88
N ASP A 361 -23.11 15.29 -3.66
CA ASP A 361 -23.69 14.32 -4.61
C ASP A 361 -25.20 14.49 -4.84
N ARG A 362 -25.88 15.24 -3.97
CA ARG A 362 -27.32 15.54 -4.05
C ARG A 362 -27.63 16.97 -4.50
N LEU A 363 -26.60 17.73 -4.86
CA LEU A 363 -26.71 19.12 -5.31
C LEU A 363 -26.89 19.21 -6.82
N SER A 364 -27.53 20.29 -7.29
CA SER A 364 -27.51 20.62 -8.73
C SER A 364 -26.09 21.00 -9.17
N THR A 365 -25.78 20.91 -10.46
CA THR A 365 -24.48 21.30 -11.02
C THR A 365 -24.05 22.70 -10.54
N GLY A 366 -24.99 23.66 -10.48
CA GLY A 366 -24.65 25.00 -10.03
C GLY A 366 -24.41 25.15 -8.53
N GLN A 367 -25.09 24.35 -7.72
CA GLN A 367 -24.79 24.26 -6.28
C GLN A 367 -23.45 23.56 -6.05
N GLN A 368 -23.05 22.59 -6.88
CA GLN A 368 -21.72 21.99 -6.81
C GLN A 368 -20.63 23.01 -7.15
N CYS A 369 -20.81 23.78 -8.23
CA CYS A 369 -19.89 24.87 -8.59
C CYS A 369 -19.78 25.90 -7.46
N THR A 370 -20.90 26.22 -6.81
CA THR A 370 -20.93 27.11 -5.64
C THR A 370 -20.09 26.57 -4.48
N ALA A 371 -20.22 25.29 -4.14
CA ALA A 371 -19.43 24.67 -3.08
C ALA A 371 -17.92 24.69 -3.41
N ILE A 372 -17.55 24.40 -4.66
CA ILE A 372 -16.16 24.47 -5.11
C ILE A 372 -15.64 25.91 -5.02
N LEU A 373 -16.44 26.89 -5.42
CA LEU A 373 -16.06 28.30 -5.39
C LEU A 373 -15.78 28.79 -3.96
N HIS A 374 -16.65 28.47 -2.99
CA HIS A 374 -16.37 28.79 -1.59
C HIS A 374 -15.08 28.15 -1.06
N LEU A 375 -14.70 26.95 -1.53
CA LEU A 375 -13.41 26.34 -1.20
C LEU A 375 -12.24 27.05 -1.87
N LEU A 376 -12.40 27.47 -3.13
CA LEU A 376 -11.37 28.19 -3.89
C LEU A 376 -11.13 29.59 -3.34
N LEU A 377 -12.13 30.24 -2.75
CA LEU A 377 -12.02 31.58 -2.15
C LEU A 377 -11.34 31.58 -0.77
N LEU A 378 -11.00 30.41 -0.20
CA LEU A 378 -10.24 30.31 1.04
C LEU A 378 -8.76 30.61 0.81
N ASP A 379 -8.12 31.23 1.82
CA ASP A 379 -6.73 31.74 1.81
C ASP A 379 -5.80 30.99 0.87
N ASN A 380 -5.53 31.64 -0.27
CA ASN A 380 -4.47 31.25 -1.17
C ASN A 380 -3.85 32.52 -1.74
N GLN A 381 -2.52 32.55 -1.84
CA GLN A 381 -1.79 33.65 -2.47
C GLN A 381 -1.71 33.49 -4.00
N ASP A 382 -1.92 32.29 -4.52
CA ASP A 382 -1.87 32.03 -5.96
C ASP A 382 -3.01 32.76 -6.68
N PRO A 383 -2.79 33.42 -7.83
CA PRO A 383 -3.87 34.03 -8.61
C PRO A 383 -5.00 33.04 -8.92
N LEU A 384 -6.25 33.47 -8.86
CA LEU A 384 -7.41 32.69 -9.28
C LEU A 384 -7.89 33.15 -10.65
N ILE A 385 -7.89 32.25 -11.63
CA ILE A 385 -8.42 32.50 -12.97
C ILE A 385 -9.73 31.73 -13.10
N MET A 386 -10.81 32.41 -13.47
CA MET A 386 -12.12 31.81 -13.72
C MET A 386 -12.68 32.26 -15.05
N ASP A 387 -13.06 31.28 -15.87
CA ASP A 387 -13.70 31.48 -17.16
C ASP A 387 -15.19 31.19 -17.02
N GLN A 388 -16.02 32.19 -17.36
CA GLN A 388 -17.48 32.16 -17.34
C GLN A 388 -18.08 31.48 -16.09
N PRO A 389 -17.75 31.94 -14.86
CA PRO A 389 -18.31 31.33 -13.65
C PRO A 389 -19.84 31.39 -13.59
N GLU A 390 -20.47 32.31 -14.32
CA GLU A 390 -21.92 32.49 -14.42
C GLU A 390 -22.67 31.36 -15.13
N ASP A 391 -22.04 30.60 -16.03
CA ASP A 391 -22.75 29.56 -16.80
C ASP A 391 -23.27 28.43 -15.91
N ASN A 392 -22.69 28.28 -14.72
CA ASN A 392 -23.10 27.31 -13.73
C ASN A 392 -23.56 27.96 -12.42
N LEU A 393 -23.71 29.28 -12.33
CA LEU A 393 -24.14 29.95 -11.10
C LEU A 393 -25.40 30.77 -11.35
N ASP A 394 -26.29 30.82 -10.35
CA ASP A 394 -27.47 31.67 -10.43
C ASP A 394 -27.07 33.16 -10.31
N ASN A 395 -27.64 34.03 -11.14
CA ASN A 395 -27.38 35.46 -11.15
C ASN A 395 -27.65 36.12 -9.79
N ALA A 396 -28.70 35.70 -9.09
CA ALA A 396 -29.00 36.20 -7.74
C ALA A 396 -27.88 35.81 -6.76
N PHE A 397 -27.36 34.59 -6.87
CA PHE A 397 -26.29 34.09 -6.03
C PHE A 397 -24.95 34.79 -6.29
N ILE A 398 -24.62 35.05 -7.56
CA ILE A 398 -23.43 35.82 -7.94
C ILE A 398 -23.46 37.19 -7.28
N ALA A 399 -24.59 37.90 -7.41
CA ALA A 399 -24.76 39.26 -6.91
C ALA A 399 -24.74 39.33 -5.37
N GLU A 400 -25.39 38.38 -4.69
CA GLU A 400 -25.57 38.45 -3.23
C GLU A 400 -24.40 37.86 -2.44
N ARG A 401 -23.78 36.77 -2.92
CA ARG A 401 -22.84 35.96 -2.11
C ARG A 401 -21.42 35.96 -2.64
N ILE A 402 -21.23 35.75 -3.94
CA ILE A 402 -19.89 35.66 -4.54
C ILE A 402 -19.22 37.02 -4.58
N VAL A 403 -19.94 38.05 -5.03
CA VAL A 403 -19.43 39.41 -5.12
C VAL A 403 -18.89 39.91 -3.77
N GLN A 404 -19.61 39.67 -2.67
CA GLN A 404 -19.19 40.11 -1.34
C GLN A 404 -17.88 39.42 -0.91
N GLU A 405 -17.75 38.13 -1.20
CA GLU A 405 -16.54 37.36 -0.91
C GLU A 405 -15.36 37.81 -1.78
N LEU A 406 -15.59 38.05 -3.08
CA LEU A 406 -14.56 38.56 -3.98
C LEU A 406 -14.03 39.93 -3.54
N ARG A 407 -14.92 40.85 -3.12
CA ARG A 407 -14.50 42.17 -2.64
C ARG A 407 -13.63 42.10 -1.38
N ALA A 408 -13.90 41.15 -0.50
CA ALA A 408 -13.06 40.93 0.68
C ALA A 408 -11.75 40.22 0.32
N ALA A 409 -11.80 39.21 -0.56
CA ALA A 409 -10.63 38.39 -0.89
C ALA A 409 -9.63 39.10 -1.82
N LYS A 410 -10.09 40.02 -2.69
CA LYS A 410 -9.23 40.72 -3.68
C LYS A 410 -8.12 41.57 -3.06
N THR A 411 -8.21 41.90 -1.77
CA THR A 411 -7.15 42.61 -1.04
C THR A 411 -5.95 41.73 -0.71
N GLU A 412 -6.14 40.40 -0.69
CA GLU A 412 -5.11 39.43 -0.29
C GLU A 412 -4.68 38.52 -1.44
N ARG A 413 -5.47 38.47 -2.52
CA ARG A 413 -5.26 37.56 -3.65
C ARG A 413 -5.69 38.20 -4.98
N GLN A 414 -4.95 37.91 -6.05
CA GLN A 414 -5.33 38.34 -7.40
C GLN A 414 -6.44 37.45 -7.98
N PHE A 415 -7.45 38.07 -8.58
CA PHE A 415 -8.53 37.40 -9.30
C PHE A 415 -8.59 37.86 -10.75
N LEU A 416 -8.74 36.93 -11.69
CA LEU A 416 -8.94 37.19 -13.10
C LEU A 416 -10.20 36.46 -13.57
N PHE A 417 -11.16 37.22 -14.09
CA PHE A 417 -12.42 36.71 -14.57
C PHE A 417 -12.59 37.00 -16.05
N ALA A 418 -12.92 35.98 -16.84
CA ALA A 418 -13.54 36.15 -18.14
C ALA A 418 -15.05 35.98 -17.94
N THR A 419 -15.84 37.03 -18.17
CA THR A 419 -17.27 37.02 -17.85
C THR A 419 -18.07 37.93 -18.77
N HIS A 420 -19.32 37.55 -19.00
CA HIS A 420 -20.35 38.35 -19.66
C HIS A 420 -21.44 38.82 -18.69
N ASN A 421 -21.28 38.56 -17.39
CA ASN A 421 -22.23 38.95 -16.36
C ASN A 421 -21.84 40.28 -15.72
N ALA A 422 -22.66 41.32 -15.86
CA ALA A 422 -22.44 42.65 -15.28
C ALA A 422 -22.20 42.64 -13.75
N ASN A 423 -22.81 41.69 -13.04
CA ASN A 423 -22.72 41.63 -11.58
C ASN A 423 -21.28 41.39 -11.08
N ILE A 424 -20.45 40.69 -11.85
CA ILE A 424 -19.08 40.35 -11.45
C ILE A 424 -18.15 41.58 -11.51
N PRO A 425 -17.94 42.26 -12.65
CA PRO A 425 -17.06 43.42 -12.70
C PRO A 425 -17.65 44.65 -12.00
N VAL A 426 -18.98 44.83 -12.01
CA VAL A 426 -19.62 46.02 -11.43
C VAL A 426 -19.81 45.86 -9.93
N PHE A 427 -20.47 44.81 -9.46
CA PHE A 427 -20.70 44.65 -8.01
C PHE A 427 -19.48 44.07 -7.30
N GLY A 428 -18.69 43.23 -7.98
CA GLY A 428 -17.38 42.76 -7.49
C GLY A 428 -16.31 43.85 -7.44
N ASP A 429 -16.60 45.05 -7.96
CA ASP A 429 -15.76 46.25 -7.85
C ASP A 429 -14.37 46.00 -8.46
N ALA A 430 -14.33 45.60 -9.73
CA ALA A 430 -13.09 45.25 -10.41
C ALA A 430 -12.17 46.48 -10.56
N GLU A 431 -10.91 46.36 -10.14
CA GLU A 431 -9.91 47.43 -10.26
C GLU A 431 -9.47 47.66 -11.72
N TRP A 432 -9.50 46.61 -12.52
CA TRP A 432 -9.10 46.63 -13.92
C TRP A 432 -10.06 45.76 -14.74
N ILE A 433 -10.59 46.35 -15.81
CA ILE A 433 -11.47 45.68 -16.76
C ILE A 433 -10.82 45.79 -18.14
N GLY A 434 -10.63 44.65 -18.79
CA GLY A 434 -10.20 44.56 -20.18
C GLY A 434 -11.37 44.15 -21.07
N VAL A 435 -11.70 44.97 -22.06
CA VAL A 435 -12.74 44.66 -23.04
C VAL A 435 -12.09 44.04 -24.27
N CYS A 436 -12.34 42.76 -24.48
CA CYS A 436 -11.89 42.05 -25.68
C CYS A 436 -12.86 42.29 -26.85
N THR A 437 -12.31 42.62 -28.02
CA THR A 437 -13.04 42.67 -29.29
C THR A 437 -12.55 41.56 -30.21
N ALA A 438 -13.46 40.97 -30.98
CA ALA A 438 -13.13 39.94 -31.95
C ALA A 438 -13.23 40.51 -33.36
N THR A 439 -12.14 40.40 -34.13
CA THR A 439 -12.02 40.92 -35.49
C THR A 439 -11.30 39.86 -36.33
N ASP A 440 -11.92 39.37 -37.40
CA ASP A 440 -11.34 38.40 -38.37
C ASP A 440 -10.57 37.22 -37.73
N ASP A 441 -11.25 36.43 -36.88
CA ASP A 441 -10.72 35.27 -36.14
C ASP A 441 -9.60 35.58 -35.13
N GLN A 442 -9.34 36.85 -34.81
CA GLN A 442 -8.42 37.27 -33.75
C GLN A 442 -9.15 38.02 -32.64
N ALA A 443 -8.71 37.78 -31.40
CA ALA A 443 -9.13 38.57 -30.24
C ALA A 443 -8.09 39.66 -29.99
N GLU A 444 -8.54 40.90 -29.90
CA GLU A 444 -7.71 42.05 -29.53
C GLU A 444 -8.27 42.73 -28.28
N MET A 445 -7.37 43.34 -27.50
CA MET A 445 -7.72 44.15 -26.34
C MET A 445 -6.97 45.48 -26.45
N PRO A 446 -7.53 46.48 -27.15
CA PRO A 446 -6.89 47.77 -27.35
C PRO A 446 -6.54 48.45 -26.03
N ASN A 447 -5.50 49.30 -26.03
CA ASN A 447 -5.10 50.04 -24.83
C ASN A 447 -6.20 51.00 -24.34
N GLU A 448 -7.03 51.49 -25.26
CA GLU A 448 -8.16 52.37 -24.99
C GLU A 448 -9.39 51.63 -24.42
N ALA A 449 -9.38 50.30 -24.49
CA ALA A 449 -10.45 49.39 -24.09
C ALA A 449 -10.12 48.61 -22.80
N GLN A 450 -9.10 49.05 -22.06
CA GLN A 450 -8.71 48.47 -20.77
C GLN A 450 -8.47 49.54 -19.71
N GLY A 451 -8.89 49.31 -18.47
CA GLY A 451 -8.70 50.25 -17.36
C GLY A 451 -9.77 50.14 -16.27
N SER A 452 -9.82 51.14 -15.38
CA SER A 452 -10.87 51.20 -14.35
C SER A 452 -12.23 51.56 -14.97
N ILE A 453 -13.31 51.05 -14.37
CA ILE A 453 -14.69 51.42 -14.70
C ILE A 453 -15.01 52.91 -14.51
N ASP A 454 -14.19 53.63 -13.74
CA ASP A 454 -14.33 55.08 -13.53
C ASP A 454 -13.99 55.89 -14.79
N ILE A 455 -13.24 55.31 -15.72
CA ILE A 455 -12.87 55.97 -16.98
C ILE A 455 -14.11 55.97 -17.89
N PRO A 456 -14.59 57.13 -18.39
CA PRO A 456 -15.82 57.21 -19.18
C PRO A 456 -15.84 56.30 -20.41
N SER A 457 -14.70 56.19 -21.12
CA SER A 457 -14.60 55.29 -22.28
C SER A 457 -14.82 53.84 -21.88
N ILE A 458 -14.18 53.35 -20.81
CA ILE A 458 -14.32 51.97 -20.33
C ILE A 458 -15.74 51.72 -19.83
N ARG A 459 -16.29 52.62 -19.02
CA ARG A 459 -17.68 52.55 -18.55
C ARG A 459 -18.68 52.38 -19.69
N ASP A 460 -18.52 53.19 -20.75
CA ASP A 460 -19.46 53.18 -21.87
C ASP A 460 -19.33 51.89 -22.70
N HIS A 461 -18.11 51.32 -22.84
CA HIS A 461 -17.91 50.00 -23.45
C HIS A 461 -18.52 48.87 -22.61
N VAL A 462 -18.28 48.87 -21.30
CA VAL A 462 -18.85 47.88 -20.36
C VAL A 462 -20.38 47.94 -20.38
N ALA A 463 -20.97 49.14 -20.27
CA ALA A 463 -22.42 49.32 -20.33
C ALA A 463 -23.01 48.87 -21.69
N ARG A 464 -22.29 49.10 -22.80
CA ARG A 464 -22.72 48.64 -24.12
C ARG A 464 -22.75 47.11 -24.21
N ILE A 465 -21.70 46.44 -23.73
CA ILE A 465 -21.54 44.98 -23.88
C ILE A 465 -22.41 44.22 -22.88
N LEU A 466 -22.36 44.60 -21.60
CA LEU A 466 -23.02 43.83 -20.54
C LEU A 466 -24.48 44.23 -20.33
N GLU A 467 -24.85 45.48 -20.61
CA GLU A 467 -26.21 46.00 -20.36
C GLU A 467 -26.99 46.36 -21.64
N GLY A 468 -26.37 46.23 -22.82
CA GLY A 468 -26.98 46.63 -24.09
C GLY A 468 -27.00 48.14 -24.32
N GLY A 469 -26.22 48.90 -23.55
CA GLY A 469 -26.06 50.35 -23.67
C GLY A 469 -26.89 51.15 -22.67
N LYS A 470 -26.54 52.44 -22.54
CA LYS A 470 -27.15 53.37 -21.58
C LYS A 470 -28.67 53.51 -21.76
N GLU A 471 -29.14 53.54 -23.00
CA GLU A 471 -30.57 53.67 -23.31
C GLU A 471 -31.36 52.44 -22.84
N ALA A 472 -30.84 51.23 -23.07
CA ALA A 472 -31.46 49.99 -22.62
C ALA A 472 -31.55 49.93 -21.09
N PHE A 473 -30.50 50.35 -20.39
CA PHE A 473 -30.51 50.45 -18.93
C PHE A 473 -31.56 51.43 -18.41
N MET A 474 -31.63 52.64 -18.98
CA MET A 474 -32.61 53.66 -18.58
C MET A 474 -34.05 53.22 -18.85
N GLN A 475 -34.31 52.54 -19.97
CA GLN A 475 -35.63 51.96 -20.26
C GLN A 475 -36.02 50.88 -19.25
N ARG A 476 -35.09 50.00 -18.83
CA ARG A 476 -35.36 49.02 -17.77
C ARG A 476 -35.68 49.72 -16.45
N LYS A 477 -34.91 50.76 -16.09
CA LYS A 477 -35.14 51.57 -14.89
C LYS A 477 -36.55 52.19 -14.87
N GLU A 478 -36.94 52.84 -15.96
CA GLU A 478 -38.26 53.46 -16.12
C GLU A 478 -39.38 52.41 -16.05
N LYS A 479 -39.21 51.28 -16.74
CA LYS A 479 -40.20 50.19 -16.76
C LYS A 479 -40.39 49.51 -15.40
N TYR A 480 -39.34 49.41 -14.59
CA TYR A 480 -39.42 48.88 -13.23
C TYR A 480 -39.94 49.89 -12.21
N GLY A 481 -40.10 51.17 -12.59
CA GLY A 481 -40.58 52.21 -11.68
C GLY A 481 -39.59 52.55 -10.56
N PHE A 482 -38.29 52.35 -10.80
CA PHE A 482 -37.25 52.68 -9.83
C PHE A 482 -36.92 54.19 -9.89
N ASP A 483 -37.67 54.98 -9.13
CA ASP A 483 -37.38 56.40 -8.88
C ASP A 483 -36.71 56.55 -7.51
N TYR A 484 -35.62 57.33 -7.44
CA TYR A 484 -34.99 57.76 -6.18
C TYR A 484 -35.11 59.27 -6.04
#